data_AF-A0A9D5DRA2-F1
#
_entry.id   AF-A0A9D5DRA2-F1
#
_cell.length_a   1.000
_cell.length_b   1.000
_cell.length_c   1.000
_cell.angle_alpha   90.00
_cell.angle_beta   90.00
_cell.angle_gamma   90.00
#
_symmetry.space_group_name_H-M   'P 1'
#
loop_
_entity.id
_entity.type
_entity.pdbx_description
1 polymer ?
#
loop_
_entity_poly.entity_id
_entity_poly.type
_entity_poly.pdbx_seq_one_letter_code
_entity_poly.pdbx_strand_id
1 'polypeptide(L)'
;MATKVTVIYKDDNGVVQKEQHSVEDLNLFQFQELMKVVKDIFTKVEQDSQLKELFGELFNAEEEGEEADMAFIAKLTGSFDTLAVYLPEQAFKLLSILSGVEYKILVQQKAIDALDIYDAVIEENDIEKLWKRAKKSLAGTKAKLTFIQLGKKVAGEKSKAPA
;
A
#
# COMPACT_ATOMS: atom_id res chain seq x y z
N MET A 1 -15.16 12.60 -0.01
CA MET A 1 -16.56 12.25 0.34
C MET A 1 -16.65 10.84 -0.18
N ALA A 2 -16.76 9.81 0.65
CA ALA A 2 -16.52 8.44 0.19
C ALA A 2 -17.27 8.08 -1.11
N THR A 3 -16.53 7.64 -2.13
CA THR A 3 -17.06 7.20 -3.43
C THR A 3 -17.73 5.86 -3.25
N LYS A 4 -18.91 5.70 -3.83
CA LYS A 4 -19.71 4.48 -3.71
C LYS A 4 -19.59 3.64 -4.96
N VAL A 5 -19.31 2.37 -4.76
CA VAL A 5 -19.21 1.37 -5.81
C VAL A 5 -20.24 0.29 -5.61
N THR A 6 -20.74 -0.26 -6.72
CA THR A 6 -21.68 -1.38 -6.65
C THR A 6 -20.90 -2.68 -6.56
N VAL A 7 -21.10 -3.42 -5.49
CA VAL A 7 -20.50 -4.74 -5.28
C VAL A 7 -21.56 -5.81 -5.43
N ILE A 8 -21.25 -6.84 -6.21
CA ILE A 8 -22.16 -7.94 -6.50
C ILE A 8 -21.67 -9.21 -5.80
N TYR A 9 -22.47 -9.81 -4.92
CA TYR A 9 -22.11 -11.08 -4.28
C TYR A 9 -23.26 -12.08 -4.35
N LYS A 10 -22.95 -13.36 -4.15
CA LYS A 10 -23.96 -14.40 -3.97
C LYS A 10 -24.12 -14.69 -2.49
N ASP A 11 -25.36 -14.69 -2.02
CA ASP A 11 -25.66 -15.13 -0.66
C ASP A 11 -25.57 -16.66 -0.52
N ASP A 12 -25.76 -17.16 0.70
CA ASP A 12 -25.69 -18.60 1.03
C ASP A 12 -26.72 -19.45 0.24
N ASN A 13 -27.75 -18.81 -0.32
CA ASN A 13 -28.77 -19.46 -1.14
C ASN A 13 -28.46 -19.36 -2.65
N GLY A 14 -27.31 -18.79 -3.02
CA GLY A 14 -26.87 -18.60 -4.40
C GLY A 14 -27.57 -17.45 -5.12
N VAL A 15 -28.32 -16.60 -4.42
CA VAL A 15 -29.02 -15.45 -5.00
C VAL A 15 -28.04 -14.29 -5.14
N VAL A 16 -28.05 -13.65 -6.32
CA VAL A 16 -27.20 -12.50 -6.61
C VAL A 16 -27.75 -11.26 -5.91
N GLN A 17 -26.96 -10.71 -4.99
CA GLN A 17 -27.22 -9.46 -4.29
C GLN A 17 -26.34 -8.35 -4.86
N LYS A 18 -26.83 -7.11 -4.77
CA LYS A 18 -26.06 -5.90 -5.10
C LYS A 18 -26.08 -4.97 -3.90
N GLU A 19 -24.91 -4.54 -3.49
CA GLU A 19 -24.73 -3.64 -2.36
C GLU A 19 -23.90 -2.42 -2.76
N GLN A 20 -24.21 -1.26 -2.17
CA GLN A 20 -23.39 -0.07 -2.33
C GLN A 20 -22.30 -0.11 -1.27
N HIS A 21 -21.07 -0.35 -1.71
CA HIS A 21 -19.90 -0.29 -0.85
C HIS A 21 -19.29 1.10 -0.90
N SER A 22 -18.92 1.62 0.26
CA SER A 22 -18.27 2.93 0.38
C SER A 22 -16.76 2.71 0.38
N VAL A 23 -16.05 3.24 -0.61
CA VAL A 23 -14.59 3.28 -0.59
C VAL A 23 -14.18 4.40 0.36
N GLU A 24 -13.53 4.02 1.45
CA GLU A 24 -13.10 4.93 2.53
C GLU A 24 -11.58 5.06 2.56
N ASP A 25 -11.09 6.05 3.31
CA ASP A 25 -9.66 6.20 3.61
C ASP A 25 -9.11 4.92 4.27
N LEU A 26 -7.92 4.49 3.81
CA LEU A 26 -7.19 3.38 4.41
C LEU A 26 -7.04 3.50 5.93
N ASN A 27 -7.51 2.48 6.65
CA ASN A 27 -7.25 2.35 8.07
C ASN A 27 -5.86 1.72 8.34
N LEU A 28 -5.45 1.70 9.62
CA LEU A 28 -4.13 1.20 10.01
C LEU A 28 -3.91 -0.29 9.69
N PHE A 29 -4.95 -1.12 9.83
CA PHE A 29 -4.86 -2.55 9.53
C PHE A 29 -4.72 -2.79 8.03
N GLN A 30 -5.53 -2.11 7.21
CA GLN A 30 -5.41 -2.15 5.76
C GLN A 30 -4.02 -1.67 5.31
N PHE A 31 -3.48 -0.62 5.92
CA PHE A 31 -2.11 -0.17 5.62
C PHE A 31 -1.06 -1.24 5.95
N GLN A 32 -1.19 -1.96 7.07
CA GLN A 32 -0.28 -3.06 7.40
C GLN A 32 -0.38 -4.21 6.41
N GLU A 33 -1.58 -4.54 5.94
CA GLU A 33 -1.79 -5.58 4.92
C GLU A 33 -1.24 -5.16 3.56
N LEU A 34 -1.44 -3.90 3.19
CA LEU A 34 -0.88 -3.30 1.98
C LEU A 34 0.65 -3.50 1.95
N MET A 35 1.34 -3.18 3.04
CA MET A 35 2.79 -3.37 3.14
C MET A 35 3.22 -4.84 2.97
N LYS A 36 2.44 -5.80 3.47
CA LYS A 36 2.75 -7.22 3.30
C LYS A 36 2.63 -7.65 1.84
N VAL A 37 1.57 -7.21 1.16
CA VAL A 37 1.37 -7.52 -0.27
C VAL A 37 2.46 -6.87 -1.13
N VAL A 38 2.83 -5.63 -0.82
CA VAL A 38 3.94 -4.92 -1.48
C VAL A 38 5.24 -5.70 -1.34
N LYS A 39 5.56 -6.20 -0.14
CA LYS A 39 6.75 -7.04 0.09
C LYS A 39 6.69 -8.36 -0.67
N ASP A 40 5.52 -8.99 -0.77
CA ASP A 40 5.31 -10.20 -1.57
C ASP A 40 5.58 -9.93 -3.07
N ILE A 41 5.06 -8.82 -3.59
CA ILE A 41 5.33 -8.38 -4.97
C ILE A 41 6.83 -8.18 -5.19
N PHE A 42 7.49 -7.43 -4.30
CA PHE A 42 8.93 -7.19 -4.40
C PHE A 42 9.73 -8.50 -4.41
N THR A 43 9.40 -9.42 -3.50
CA THR A 43 10.04 -10.74 -3.43
C THR A 43 9.86 -11.54 -4.72
N LYS A 44 8.66 -11.53 -5.31
CA LYS A 44 8.37 -12.21 -6.58
C LYS A 44 9.14 -11.58 -7.76
N VAL A 45 9.20 -10.25 -7.80
CA VAL A 45 9.97 -9.52 -8.81
C VAL A 45 11.47 -9.84 -8.69
N GLU A 46 12.02 -9.96 -7.49
CA GLU A 46 13.43 -10.32 -7.31
C GLU A 46 13.77 -11.74 -7.74
N GLN A 47 12.83 -12.68 -7.56
CA GLN A 47 13.02 -14.10 -7.83
C GLN A 47 12.84 -14.48 -9.31
N ASP A 48 12.12 -13.66 -10.08
CA ASP A 48 11.83 -13.90 -11.48
C ASP A 48 12.57 -12.90 -12.37
N SER A 49 13.51 -13.37 -13.20
CA SER A 49 14.33 -12.51 -14.06
C SER A 49 13.52 -11.70 -15.07
N GLN A 50 12.40 -12.24 -15.56
CA GLN A 50 11.54 -11.57 -16.52
C GLN A 50 10.71 -10.49 -15.83
N LEU A 51 10.17 -10.78 -14.64
CA LEU A 51 9.49 -9.76 -13.83
C LEU A 51 10.47 -8.67 -13.40
N LYS A 52 11.71 -9.03 -13.04
CA LYS A 52 12.74 -8.06 -12.66
C LYS A 52 13.09 -7.08 -13.77
N GLU A 53 13.13 -7.54 -15.02
CA GLU A 53 13.35 -6.67 -16.18
C GLU A 53 12.14 -5.75 -16.39
N LEU A 54 10.94 -6.32 -16.45
CA LEU A 54 9.69 -5.60 -16.68
C LEU A 54 9.39 -4.55 -15.61
N PHE A 55 9.55 -4.92 -14.34
CA PHE A 55 9.31 -4.05 -13.20
C PHE A 55 10.54 -3.21 -12.82
N GLY A 56 11.74 -3.60 -13.22
CA GLY A 56 12.96 -2.81 -13.05
C GLY A 56 12.88 -1.47 -13.80
N GLU A 57 12.38 -1.50 -15.04
CA GLU A 57 12.15 -0.30 -15.84
C GLU A 57 11.03 0.59 -15.26
N LEU A 58 9.96 -0.02 -14.75
CA LEU A 58 8.83 0.70 -14.13
C LEU A 58 9.19 1.31 -12.78
N PHE A 59 10.05 0.65 -11.99
CA PHE A 59 10.29 1.03 -10.61
C PHE A 59 11.62 1.70 -10.33
N ASN A 60 12.60 1.67 -11.26
CA ASN A 60 13.92 2.31 -11.18
C ASN A 60 14.26 2.84 -9.78
N ALA A 61 14.77 1.93 -8.96
CA ALA A 61 15.11 2.17 -7.56
C ALA A 61 16.46 2.90 -7.49
N GLU A 62 16.47 4.20 -7.81
CA GLU A 62 17.61 5.07 -7.49
C GLU A 62 17.59 5.53 -6.03
N GLU A 63 16.54 5.22 -5.27
CA GLU A 63 16.46 5.48 -3.84
C GLU A 63 16.72 4.18 -3.07
N GLU A 64 17.63 4.21 -2.08
CA GLU A 64 17.89 3.10 -1.15
C GLU A 64 17.20 3.38 0.20
N GLY A 65 16.66 2.33 0.85
CA GLY A 65 16.08 2.41 2.20
C GLY A 65 14.56 2.62 2.24
N GLU A 66 14.02 3.09 3.37
CA GLU A 66 12.57 3.27 3.59
C GLU A 66 11.90 4.22 2.57
N GLU A 67 12.66 5.08 1.89
CA GLU A 67 12.14 5.94 0.82
C GLU A 67 11.85 5.14 -0.47
N ALA A 68 12.65 4.10 -0.74
CA ALA A 68 12.48 3.16 -1.85
C ALA A 68 11.17 2.36 -1.72
N ASP A 69 10.94 1.79 -0.53
CA ASP A 69 9.74 0.99 -0.23
C ASP A 69 8.46 1.81 -0.44
N MET A 70 8.52 3.12 -0.20
CA MET A 70 7.37 4.02 -0.25
C MET A 70 7.13 4.60 -1.65
N ALA A 71 8.19 4.92 -2.40
CA ALA A 71 8.08 5.27 -3.82
C ALA A 71 7.56 4.08 -4.65
N PHE A 72 7.97 2.87 -4.27
CA PHE A 72 7.51 1.63 -4.87
C PHE A 72 5.99 1.42 -4.69
N ILE A 73 5.42 1.73 -3.52
CA ILE A 73 3.96 1.66 -3.29
C ILE A 73 3.19 2.58 -4.21
N ALA A 74 3.60 3.86 -4.32
CA ALA A 74 2.92 4.83 -5.18
C ALA A 74 2.92 4.39 -6.64
N LYS A 75 4.08 3.93 -7.14
CA LYS A 75 4.22 3.40 -8.49
C LYS A 75 3.37 2.13 -8.69
N LEU A 76 3.35 1.22 -7.71
CA LEU A 76 2.53 -0.01 -7.75
C LEU A 76 1.04 0.28 -7.90
N THR A 77 0.50 1.25 -7.15
CA THR A 77 -0.91 1.65 -7.27
C THR A 77 -1.26 2.21 -8.64
N GLY A 78 -0.33 2.95 -9.27
CA GLY A 78 -0.52 3.49 -10.61
C GLY A 78 -0.30 2.48 -11.75
N SER A 79 0.36 1.35 -11.46
CA SER A 79 0.65 0.28 -12.42
C SER A 79 -0.28 -0.93 -12.23
N PHE A 80 -1.53 -0.70 -11.83
CA PHE A 80 -2.49 -1.78 -11.58
C PHE A 80 -2.73 -2.64 -12.82
N ASP A 81 -2.75 -2.04 -14.00
CA ASP A 81 -2.85 -2.73 -15.30
C ASP A 81 -1.74 -3.77 -15.50
N THR A 82 -0.50 -3.38 -15.22
CA THR A 82 0.67 -4.26 -15.31
C THR A 82 0.60 -5.36 -14.26
N LEU A 83 0.27 -5.01 -13.02
CA LEU A 83 0.09 -5.98 -11.95
C LEU A 83 -1.02 -6.98 -12.28
N ALA A 84 -2.15 -6.54 -12.83
CA ALA A 84 -3.27 -7.40 -13.18
C ALA A 84 -2.92 -8.42 -14.26
N VAL A 85 -1.99 -8.10 -15.15
CA VAL A 85 -1.52 -9.02 -16.21
C VAL A 85 -0.49 -10.02 -15.68
N TYR A 86 0.52 -9.56 -14.95
CA TYR A 86 1.69 -10.39 -14.59
C TYR A 86 1.62 -10.97 -13.18
N LEU A 87 0.95 -10.29 -12.26
CA LEU A 87 0.78 -10.67 -10.85
C LEU A 87 -0.70 -10.52 -10.41
N PRO A 88 -1.65 -11.17 -11.10
CA PRO A 88 -3.08 -10.92 -10.92
C PRO A 88 -3.54 -11.12 -9.47
N GLU A 89 -3.02 -12.15 -8.79
CA GLU A 89 -3.38 -12.40 -7.39
C GLU A 89 -2.99 -11.22 -6.50
N GLN A 90 -1.78 -10.67 -6.65
CA GLN A 90 -1.28 -9.53 -5.91
C GLN A 90 -2.05 -8.26 -6.28
N ALA A 91 -2.39 -8.06 -7.55
CA ALA A 91 -3.19 -6.92 -8.01
C ALA A 91 -4.55 -6.88 -7.31
N PHE A 92 -5.30 -7.98 -7.34
CA PHE A 92 -6.61 -8.05 -6.69
C PHE A 92 -6.52 -8.02 -5.16
N LYS A 93 -5.43 -8.49 -4.54
CA LYS A 93 -5.20 -8.29 -3.10
C LYS A 93 -4.99 -6.81 -2.76
N LEU A 94 -4.18 -6.10 -3.54
CA LEU A 94 -4.01 -4.65 -3.38
C LEU A 94 -5.36 -3.94 -3.51
N LEU A 95 -6.09 -4.20 -4.58
CA LEU A 95 -7.39 -3.56 -4.81
C LEU A 95 -8.41 -3.88 -3.71
N SER A 96 -8.42 -5.10 -3.19
CA SER A 96 -9.26 -5.49 -2.04
C SER A 96 -8.93 -4.68 -0.79
N ILE A 97 -7.65 -4.54 -0.46
CA ILE A 97 -7.19 -3.79 0.70
C ILE A 97 -7.56 -2.30 0.56
N LEU A 98 -7.28 -1.73 -0.61
CA LEU A 98 -7.48 -0.31 -0.89
C LEU A 98 -8.97 0.07 -0.98
N SER A 99 -9.81 -0.80 -1.54
CA SER A 99 -11.26 -0.58 -1.65
C SER A 99 -12.01 -0.93 -0.38
N GLY A 100 -11.45 -1.80 0.47
CA GLY A 100 -12.16 -2.42 1.59
C GLY A 100 -13.17 -3.51 1.17
N VAL A 101 -13.21 -3.87 -0.11
CA VAL A 101 -14.04 -4.98 -0.61
C VAL A 101 -13.31 -6.29 -0.34
N GLU A 102 -14.00 -7.30 0.19
CA GLU A 102 -13.40 -8.61 0.46
C GLU A 102 -12.84 -9.23 -0.84
N TYR A 103 -11.61 -9.75 -0.79
CA TYR A 103 -10.93 -10.33 -1.95
C TYR A 103 -11.78 -11.34 -2.71
N LYS A 104 -12.47 -12.24 -1.99
CA LYS A 104 -13.32 -13.28 -2.60
C LYS A 104 -14.49 -12.70 -3.37
N ILE A 105 -15.04 -11.58 -2.89
CA ILE A 105 -16.12 -10.87 -3.56
C ILE A 105 -15.56 -10.11 -4.77
N LEU A 106 -14.41 -9.46 -4.59
CA LEU A 106 -13.76 -8.67 -5.64
C LEU A 106 -13.41 -9.51 -6.88
N VAL A 107 -12.83 -10.70 -6.71
CA VAL A 107 -12.44 -11.57 -7.84
C VAL A 107 -13.64 -12.22 -8.56
N GLN A 108 -14.84 -12.11 -7.99
CA GLN A 108 -16.09 -12.59 -8.61
C GLN A 108 -16.83 -11.48 -9.37
N GLN A 109 -16.37 -10.23 -9.27
CA GLN A 109 -16.95 -9.12 -10.02
C GLN A 109 -16.75 -9.33 -11.53
N LYS A 110 -17.62 -8.71 -12.33
CA LYS A 110 -17.33 -8.59 -13.76
C LYS A 110 -16.13 -7.67 -13.93
N ALA A 111 -15.40 -7.86 -15.03
CA ALA A 111 -14.22 -7.04 -15.32
C ALA A 111 -14.52 -5.53 -15.28
N ILE A 112 -15.66 -5.09 -15.82
CA ILE A 112 -16.05 -3.68 -15.79
C ILE A 112 -16.33 -3.18 -14.37
N ASP A 113 -17.03 -3.97 -13.55
CA ASP A 113 -17.33 -3.61 -12.16
C ASP A 113 -16.04 -3.55 -11.31
N ALA A 114 -15.05 -4.41 -11.61
CA ALA A 114 -13.73 -4.35 -10.96
C ALA A 114 -12.93 -3.10 -11.34
N LEU A 115 -13.07 -2.61 -12.58
CA LEU A 115 -12.46 -1.34 -13.00
C LEU A 115 -13.13 -0.14 -12.33
N ASP A 116 -14.46 -0.15 -12.18
CA ASP A 116 -15.18 0.89 -11.43
C ASP A 116 -14.68 0.97 -9.96
N ILE A 117 -14.38 -0.18 -9.35
CA ILE A 117 -13.80 -0.24 -8.00
C ILE A 117 -12.38 0.33 -7.97
N TYR A 118 -11.56 0.04 -8.99
CA TYR A 118 -10.22 0.61 -9.13
C TYR A 118 -10.26 2.13 -9.27
N ASP A 119 -11.13 2.66 -10.13
CA ASP A 119 -11.27 4.10 -10.35
C ASP A 119 -11.69 4.81 -9.05
N ALA A 120 -12.65 4.24 -8.32
CA ALA A 120 -13.07 4.77 -7.02
C ALA A 120 -11.95 4.75 -5.96
N VAL A 121 -11.07 3.74 -5.99
CA VAL A 121 -9.89 3.69 -5.12
C VAL A 121 -8.93 4.82 -5.43
N ILE A 122 -8.65 5.10 -6.70
CA ILE A 122 -7.77 6.19 -7.11
C ILE A 122 -8.37 7.56 -6.76
N GLU A 123 -9.69 7.71 -6.86
CA GLU A 123 -10.39 8.95 -6.55
C GLU A 123 -10.41 9.27 -5.04
N GLU A 124 -10.72 8.29 -4.19
CA GLU A 124 -10.83 8.52 -2.74
C GLU A 124 -9.51 8.40 -2.00
N ASN A 125 -8.68 7.41 -2.34
CA ASN A 125 -7.40 7.27 -1.70
C ASN A 125 -6.40 8.17 -2.41
N ASP A 126 -6.19 9.36 -1.85
CA ASP A 126 -5.03 10.20 -2.16
C ASP A 126 -3.78 9.54 -1.55
N ILE A 127 -3.34 8.44 -2.19
CA ILE A 127 -2.17 7.63 -1.81
C ILE A 127 -0.95 8.54 -1.69
N GLU A 128 -0.85 9.56 -2.53
CA GLU A 128 0.24 10.55 -2.49
C GLU A 128 0.19 11.40 -1.21
N LYS A 129 -0.99 11.83 -0.76
CA LYS A 129 -1.15 12.58 0.50
C LYS A 129 -1.01 11.70 1.74
N LEU A 130 -1.52 10.48 1.72
CA LEU A 130 -1.28 9.48 2.78
C LEU A 130 0.23 9.22 2.91
N TRP A 131 0.93 9.08 1.78
CA TRP A 131 2.39 9.01 1.70
C TRP A 131 3.07 10.26 2.28
N LYS A 132 2.69 11.48 1.87
CA LYS A 132 3.27 12.73 2.40
C LYS A 132 3.13 12.81 3.93
N ARG A 133 1.99 12.37 4.47
CA ARG A 133 1.73 12.34 5.92
C ARG A 133 2.52 11.25 6.63
N ALA A 134 2.62 10.05 6.05
CA ALA A 134 3.43 8.96 6.59
C ALA A 134 4.90 9.39 6.67
N LYS A 135 5.46 9.94 5.58
CA LYS A 135 6.83 10.49 5.53
C LYS A 135 7.06 11.55 6.60
N LYS A 136 6.15 12.52 6.73
CA LYS A 136 6.24 13.58 7.75
C LYS A 136 6.22 13.03 9.18
N SER A 137 5.39 12.02 9.44
CA SER A 137 5.23 11.42 10.77
C SER A 137 6.44 10.56 11.15
N LEU A 138 7.00 9.81 10.19
CA LEU A 138 8.19 8.99 10.38
C LEU A 138 9.46 9.85 10.53
N ALA A 139 9.63 10.88 9.70
CA ALA A 139 10.75 11.83 9.80
C ALA A 139 10.74 12.56 11.16
N GLY A 140 9.57 12.99 11.64
CA GLY A 140 9.43 13.60 12.95
C GLY A 140 9.79 12.66 14.11
N THR A 141 9.53 11.36 13.95
CA THR A 141 9.85 10.34 14.95
C THR A 141 11.35 10.03 14.98
N LYS A 142 11.99 9.86 13.81
CA LYS A 142 13.45 9.68 13.70
C LYS A 142 14.20 10.87 14.29
N ALA A 143 13.80 12.10 13.94
CA ALA A 143 14.40 13.31 14.51
C ALA A 143 14.31 13.32 16.04
N LYS A 144 13.14 13.07 16.62
CA LYS A 144 12.97 13.00 18.08
C LYS A 144 13.84 11.93 18.74
N LEU A 145 13.96 10.74 18.13
CA LEU A 145 14.80 9.66 18.66
C LEU A 145 16.29 10.01 18.60
N THR A 146 16.76 10.61 17.50
CA THR A 146 18.14 11.08 17.37
C THR A 146 18.46 12.18 18.39
N PHE A 147 17.55 13.14 18.62
CA PHE A 147 17.69 14.15 19.67
C PHE A 147 17.75 13.54 21.08
N ILE A 148 16.91 12.54 21.39
CA ILE A 148 16.93 11.84 22.68
C ILE A 148 18.24 11.05 22.86
N GLN A 149 18.73 10.40 21.81
CA GLN A 149 20.00 9.66 21.85
C GLN A 149 21.20 10.60 22.05
N LEU A 150 21.24 11.74 21.34
CA LEU A 150 22.24 12.79 21.54
C LEU A 150 22.19 13.36 22.97
N GLY A 151 20.99 13.68 23.47
CA GLY A 151 20.80 14.15 24.84
C GLY A 151 21.27 13.13 25.88
N LYS A 152 21.00 11.84 25.68
CA LYS A 152 21.50 10.76 26.54
C LYS A 152 23.02 10.58 26.47
N LYS A 153 23.62 10.76 25.29
CA LYS A 153 25.07 10.66 25.09
C LYS A 153 25.81 11.81 25.79
N VAL A 154 25.31 13.03 25.63
CA VAL A 154 25.84 14.25 26.29
C VAL A 154 25.60 14.23 27.81
N ALA A 155 24.45 13.71 28.27
CA ALA A 155 24.19 13.52 29.70
C ALA A 155 25.05 12.39 30.32
N GLY A 156 25.35 11.34 29.55
CA GLY A 156 26.23 10.26 29.96
C GLY A 156 27.71 10.66 30.04
N GLU A 157 28.19 11.54 29.17
CA GLU A 157 29.57 12.07 29.21
C GLU A 157 29.82 13.03 30.38
N LYS A 158 28.81 13.81 30.81
CA LYS A 158 28.94 14.70 31.98
C LYS A 158 29.03 13.99 33.33
N SER A 159 28.82 12.67 33.39
CA SER A 159 28.99 11.84 34.60
C SER A 159 30.43 11.31 34.78
N LYS A 160 31.34 11.57 33.85
CA LYS A 160 32.76 11.19 33.93
C LYS A 160 33.68 12.40 33.74
N ALA A 161 33.46 13.48 34.48
CA ALA A 161 34.49 14.49 34.70
C ALA A 161 35.15 14.19 36.06
N PRO A 162 36.44 13.82 36.13
CA PRO A 162 37.13 13.67 37.40
C PRO A 162 37.29 15.03 38.08
N ALA A 163 37.04 15.04 39.39
CA ALA A 163 37.42 16.12 40.31
C ALA A 163 38.94 16.16 40.51
#